data_AF-A0A6P9AGZ0-F1
#
_entry.id   AF-A0A6P9AGZ0-F1
#
_cell.length_a   1.000
_cell.length_b   1.000
_cell.length_c   1.000
_cell.angle_alpha   90.00
_cell.angle_beta   90.00
_cell.angle_gamma   90.00
#
_symmetry.space_group_name_H-M   'P 1'
#
loop_
_entity.id
_entity.type
_entity.pdbx_description
1 polymer ?
#
loop_
_entity_poly.entity_id
_entity_poly.type
_entity_poly.pdbx_seq_one_letter_code
_entity_poly.pdbx_strand_id
1 'polypeptide(L)'
;MEPPGAGVGKAGDLEEAGETGPCQRSPPVSVAAVLPAGGSGERLGGSTPKQFCPMLGRPLISYTVRAIERINWITDVVVVVSPENIEIMKSIIRKYGHERTTVVVGGLTRHRSIFNGLKVFVKGNAFCAPLQKPEIIVIHDAVRPFVEEDILFKVVMAAKEHGAAGAIRPLVSTVIASTTEGCLDHSLDRAKYRASEMPQAFLFDKIHQAYLQCSDYDLDYGTECLHLALKYSKINAKLIEGPPDLWKVTYKWDLFAADCLIKDTISQEVCIITDIKEDAIQVGFLLNEKMKNHVKHVKNVAILLQKNDNLQNILLGQYYNFICIKNKLPGFEEVSLLVNKLENTGASVLYPVVLILVNMGTLENTPFNSGIESLTILAKEVKKKNILLYGLFIQYKKESLKLQETMDSAAALITVLIRERNPAFVGKKNRKSPCEKDAPNFQPLLGRGKYILYSKKYGIY
;
A
#
# COMPACT_ATOMS: atom_id res chain seq x y z
N MET A 1 76.46 -2.04 2.62
CA MET A 1 76.74 -2.22 4.06
C MET A 1 75.42 -2.07 4.79
N GLU A 2 75.08 -3.11 5.55
CA GLU A 2 73.81 -3.32 6.22
C GLU A 2 73.44 -2.22 7.24
N PRO A 3 72.15 -2.08 7.55
CA PRO A 3 71.66 -1.25 8.64
C PRO A 3 71.52 -2.05 9.95
N PRO A 4 71.54 -1.38 11.11
CA PRO A 4 70.81 -1.82 12.30
C PRO A 4 69.63 -0.85 12.52
N GLY A 5 68.46 -1.20 13.05
CA GLY A 5 68.03 -2.38 13.77
C GLY A 5 66.92 -1.93 14.73
N ALA A 6 65.70 -2.44 14.49
CA ALA A 6 64.56 -2.71 15.37
C ALA A 6 64.07 -1.68 16.43
N GLY A 7 62.75 -1.43 16.42
CA GLY A 7 62.02 -0.81 17.53
C GLY A 7 60.49 -0.73 17.35
N VAL A 8 59.81 -1.88 17.45
CA VAL A 8 58.42 -2.15 17.91
C VAL A 8 57.34 -1.05 17.76
N GLY A 9 56.32 -1.31 16.93
CA GLY A 9 55.02 -0.62 16.92
C GLY A 9 53.86 -1.61 16.90
N LYS A 10 53.00 -1.53 17.92
CA LYS A 10 51.86 -2.42 18.20
C LYS A 10 50.76 -2.35 17.13
N ALA A 11 50.06 -3.48 16.99
CA ALA A 11 48.84 -3.65 16.22
C ALA A 11 47.80 -2.58 16.55
N GLY A 12 47.30 -1.91 15.51
CA GLY A 12 46.11 -1.07 15.55
C GLY A 12 44.93 -1.88 15.04
N ASP A 13 43.90 -1.97 15.88
CA ASP A 13 42.64 -2.63 15.64
C ASP A 13 41.92 -2.01 14.42
N LEU A 14 41.50 -2.88 13.51
CA LEU A 14 40.52 -2.59 12.46
C LEU A 14 39.15 -2.54 13.12
N GLU A 15 38.67 -1.35 13.49
CA GLU A 15 37.27 -1.17 13.88
C GLU A 15 36.36 -1.35 12.67
N GLU A 16 35.48 -2.35 12.80
CA GLU A 16 34.41 -2.70 11.88
C GLU A 16 33.50 -1.50 11.62
N ALA A 17 33.30 -1.19 10.34
CA ALA A 17 32.24 -0.31 9.89
C ALA A 17 30.88 -0.98 10.18
N GLY A 18 30.30 -0.64 11.33
CA GLY A 18 28.93 -1.01 11.66
C GLY A 18 27.97 -0.45 10.61
N GLU A 19 27.19 -1.33 9.99
CA GLU A 19 26.06 -0.99 9.13
C GLU A 19 25.06 -0.15 9.93
N THR A 20 25.11 1.18 9.74
CA THR A 20 24.07 2.07 10.24
C THR A 20 22.80 1.81 9.43
N GLY A 21 21.78 1.23 10.09
CA GLY A 21 20.42 1.20 9.55
C GLY A 21 19.91 2.61 9.20
N PRO A 22 18.80 2.74 8.46
CA PRO A 22 18.33 4.03 7.98
C PRO A 22 18.13 5.01 9.15
N CYS A 23 18.91 6.10 9.16
CA CYS A 23 18.76 7.20 10.11
C CYS A 23 17.31 7.68 10.12
N GLN A 24 16.60 7.48 11.23
CA GLN A 24 15.24 8.00 11.41
C GLN A 24 15.27 9.52 11.35
N ARG A 25 14.79 10.08 10.24
CA ARG A 25 14.84 11.51 9.95
C ARG A 25 13.65 12.20 10.60
N SER A 26 13.80 12.67 11.85
CA SER A 26 12.77 13.44 12.53
C SER A 26 13.05 14.94 12.45
N PRO A 27 12.06 15.79 12.11
CA PRO A 27 12.24 17.23 12.12
C PRO A 27 12.30 17.75 13.58
N PRO A 28 13.06 18.82 13.87
CA PRO A 28 13.19 19.37 15.21
C PRO A 28 12.02 20.29 15.58
N VAL A 29 10.78 19.84 15.32
CA VAL A 29 9.50 20.55 15.56
C VAL A 29 8.37 19.55 15.79
N SER A 30 7.33 19.95 16.53
CA SER A 30 6.10 19.16 16.63
C SER A 30 5.24 19.32 15.37
N VAL A 31 4.73 18.21 14.85
CA VAL A 31 3.97 18.18 13.60
C VAL A 31 2.66 17.41 13.77
N ALA A 32 1.57 17.99 13.28
CA ALA A 32 0.30 17.28 13.09
C ALA A 32 -0.22 17.45 11.66
N ALA A 33 -1.23 16.67 11.28
CA ALA A 33 -1.86 16.73 9.96
C ALA A 33 -3.37 16.96 10.04
N VAL A 34 -3.93 17.69 9.07
CA VAL A 34 -5.37 17.89 8.86
C VAL A 34 -5.75 17.43 7.46
N LEU A 35 -6.73 16.53 7.39
CA LEU A 35 -7.22 15.91 6.17
C LEU A 35 -8.68 16.31 5.93
N PRO A 36 -8.98 17.32 5.08
CA PRO A 36 -10.34 17.58 4.67
C PRO A 36 -10.88 16.43 3.81
N ALA A 37 -11.96 15.83 4.29
CA ALA A 37 -12.63 14.64 3.76
C ALA A 37 -14.17 14.79 3.78
N GLY A 38 -14.69 16.02 3.81
CA GLY A 38 -16.12 16.32 3.83
C GLY A 38 -16.80 16.43 2.46
N GLY A 39 -16.05 16.38 1.36
CA GLY A 39 -16.60 16.55 0.01
C GLY A 39 -17.46 15.36 -0.45
N SER A 40 -18.49 15.66 -1.24
CA SER A 40 -19.41 14.70 -1.87
C SER A 40 -18.75 13.86 -2.97
N GLY A 41 -17.75 14.42 -3.68
CA GLY A 41 -17.06 13.71 -4.77
C GLY A 41 -17.87 13.63 -6.07
N GLU A 42 -18.74 14.60 -6.34
CA GLU A 42 -19.67 14.64 -7.49
C GLU A 42 -19.09 14.18 -8.84
N ARG A 43 -17.84 14.55 -9.17
CA ARG A 43 -17.19 14.16 -10.44
C ARG A 43 -16.94 12.66 -10.59
N LEU A 44 -16.95 11.90 -9.49
CA LEU A 44 -16.85 10.44 -9.53
C LEU A 44 -18.17 9.78 -9.98
N GLY A 45 -19.31 10.49 -9.83
CA GLY A 45 -20.62 10.03 -10.30
C GLY A 45 -21.21 8.85 -9.51
N GLY A 46 -20.86 8.69 -8.23
CA GLY A 46 -21.33 7.60 -7.37
C GLY A 46 -22.08 8.08 -6.12
N SER A 47 -22.85 7.19 -5.49
CA SER A 47 -23.57 7.47 -4.24
C SER A 47 -22.69 7.47 -2.99
N THR A 48 -21.53 6.81 -3.07
CA THR A 48 -20.53 6.78 -1.99
C THR A 48 -19.53 7.91 -2.19
N PRO A 49 -19.28 8.78 -1.18
CA PRO A 49 -18.24 9.78 -1.28
C PRO A 49 -16.88 9.13 -1.58
N LYS A 50 -16.14 9.72 -2.52
CA LYS A 50 -14.94 9.12 -3.12
C LYS A 50 -13.88 8.63 -2.13
N GLN A 51 -13.71 9.33 -1.02
CA GLN A 51 -12.78 8.98 0.07
C GLN A 51 -13.14 7.65 0.74
N PHE A 52 -14.39 7.22 0.65
CA PHE A 52 -14.89 5.96 1.18
C PHE A 52 -15.00 4.85 0.11
N CYS A 53 -14.69 5.12 -1.15
CA CYS A 53 -14.70 4.10 -2.19
C CYS A 53 -13.70 2.98 -1.87
N PRO A 54 -14.12 1.70 -1.97
CA PRO A 54 -13.26 0.58 -1.64
C PRO A 54 -12.25 0.30 -2.75
N MET A 55 -11.02 0.03 -2.33
CA MET A 55 -9.88 -0.39 -3.12
C MET A 55 -9.35 -1.66 -2.45
N LEU A 56 -9.39 -2.80 -3.14
CA LEU A 56 -9.14 -4.12 -2.52
C LEU A 56 -9.95 -4.37 -1.21
N GLY A 57 -11.17 -3.86 -1.13
CA GLY A 57 -12.05 -4.01 0.05
C GLY A 57 -11.74 -3.06 1.22
N ARG A 58 -10.78 -2.14 1.05
CA ARG A 58 -10.41 -1.11 2.02
C ARG A 58 -10.71 0.29 1.49
N PRO A 59 -11.31 1.21 2.28
CA PRO A 59 -11.62 2.56 1.80
C PRO A 59 -10.37 3.37 1.45
N LEU A 60 -10.44 4.17 0.38
CA LEU A 60 -9.33 5.02 -0.09
C LEU A 60 -8.69 5.86 1.02
N ILE A 61 -9.51 6.51 1.87
CA ILE A 61 -9.03 7.34 2.98
C ILE A 61 -8.15 6.59 3.98
N SER A 62 -8.41 5.29 4.19
CA SER A 62 -7.61 4.47 5.11
C SER A 62 -6.19 4.31 4.60
N TYR A 63 -5.96 4.28 3.28
CA TYR A 63 -4.61 4.26 2.71
C TYR A 63 -3.88 5.56 2.99
N THR A 64 -4.54 6.70 2.76
CA THR A 64 -3.97 8.03 3.05
C THR A 64 -3.63 8.22 4.52
N VAL A 65 -4.55 7.85 5.42
CA VAL A 65 -4.30 7.91 6.87
C VAL A 65 -3.13 7.00 7.24
N ARG A 66 -3.07 5.78 6.72
CA ARG A 66 -1.94 4.87 6.98
C ARG A 66 -0.61 5.42 6.46
N ALA A 67 -0.59 6.06 5.29
CA ALA A 67 0.62 6.65 4.74
C ALA A 67 1.20 7.72 5.69
N ILE A 68 0.33 8.56 6.25
CA ILE A 68 0.71 9.59 7.22
C ILE A 68 1.07 8.95 8.58
N GLU A 69 0.29 7.99 9.07
CA GLU A 69 0.54 7.31 10.34
C GLU A 69 1.77 6.40 10.33
N ARG A 70 2.34 6.05 9.17
CA ARG A 70 3.65 5.38 9.10
C ARG A 70 4.81 6.31 9.50
N ILE A 71 4.58 7.62 9.48
CA ILE A 71 5.57 8.64 9.78
C ILE A 71 5.49 8.97 11.27
N ASN A 72 6.50 8.54 12.03
CA ASN A 72 6.44 8.58 13.49
C ASN A 72 6.39 10.00 14.06
N TRP A 73 7.04 10.97 13.41
CA TRP A 73 7.11 12.35 13.88
C TRP A 73 5.84 13.20 13.61
N ILE A 74 4.84 12.66 12.91
CA ILE A 74 3.51 13.28 12.81
C ILE A 74 2.66 12.72 13.95
N THR A 75 2.45 13.48 15.02
CA THR A 75 1.86 12.97 16.27
C THR A 75 0.36 12.79 16.21
N ASP A 76 -0.33 13.66 15.47
CA ASP A 76 -1.79 13.71 15.42
C ASP A 76 -2.28 13.82 13.97
N VAL A 77 -3.30 13.04 13.62
CA VAL A 77 -3.97 13.09 12.31
C VAL A 77 -5.43 13.45 12.51
N VAL A 78 -5.83 14.64 12.06
CA VAL A 78 -7.20 15.11 12.15
C VAL A 78 -7.91 14.88 10.82
N VAL A 79 -8.90 14.00 10.81
CA VAL A 79 -9.71 13.72 9.62
C VAL A 79 -11.05 14.44 9.74
N VAL A 80 -11.32 15.35 8.80
CA VAL A 80 -12.50 16.21 8.83
C VAL A 80 -13.53 15.68 7.84
N VAL A 81 -14.63 15.11 8.32
CA VAL A 81 -15.70 14.52 7.47
C VAL A 81 -17.01 15.28 7.64
N SER A 82 -17.93 15.13 6.70
CA SER A 82 -19.28 15.67 6.84
C SER A 82 -20.03 15.00 8.02
N PRO A 83 -21.01 15.68 8.64
CA PRO A 83 -21.72 15.17 9.82
C PRO A 83 -22.25 13.74 9.66
N GLU A 84 -22.80 13.40 8.50
CA GLU A 84 -23.38 12.11 8.18
C GLU A 84 -22.35 10.97 8.07
N ASN A 85 -21.06 11.29 7.88
CA ASN A 85 -19.98 10.33 7.69
C ASN A 85 -19.13 10.09 8.93
N ILE A 86 -19.45 10.72 10.08
CA ILE A 86 -18.69 10.59 11.32
C ILE A 86 -18.59 9.13 11.78
N GLU A 87 -19.72 8.42 11.83
CA GLU A 87 -19.73 7.03 12.31
C GLU A 87 -19.08 6.06 11.33
N ILE A 88 -19.19 6.33 10.01
CA ILE A 88 -18.45 5.59 8.98
C ILE A 88 -16.94 5.75 9.22
N MET A 89 -16.46 6.98 9.43
CA MET A 89 -15.03 7.21 9.65
C MET A 89 -14.53 6.59 10.95
N LYS A 90 -15.29 6.67 12.06
CA LYS A 90 -14.94 5.98 13.31
C LYS A 90 -14.87 4.46 13.15
N SER A 91 -15.79 3.88 12.36
CA SER A 91 -15.76 2.45 12.03
C SER A 91 -14.49 2.07 11.25
N ILE A 92 -14.10 2.90 10.28
CA ILE A 92 -12.84 2.73 9.54
C ILE A 92 -11.63 2.80 10.49
N ILE A 93 -11.58 3.79 11.39
CA ILE A 93 -10.50 3.92 12.37
C ILE A 93 -10.34 2.66 13.21
N ARG A 94 -11.45 2.17 13.81
CA ARG A 94 -11.43 0.95 14.62
C ARG A 94 -11.03 -0.28 13.81
N LYS A 95 -11.57 -0.42 12.59
CA LYS A 95 -11.33 -1.59 11.74
C LYS A 95 -9.88 -1.70 11.28
N TYR A 96 -9.23 -0.57 10.96
CA TYR A 96 -7.89 -0.56 10.36
C TYR A 96 -6.79 -0.07 11.31
N GLY A 97 -7.10 0.14 12.59
CA GLY A 97 -6.12 0.47 13.64
C GLY A 97 -5.48 1.86 13.49
N HIS A 98 -6.28 2.88 13.16
CA HIS A 98 -5.80 4.25 12.99
C HIS A 98 -5.76 5.02 14.31
N GLU A 99 -4.86 4.60 15.20
CA GLU A 99 -4.83 5.02 16.61
C GLU A 99 -4.53 6.51 16.83
N ARG A 100 -3.81 7.15 15.91
CA ARG A 100 -3.44 8.58 16.02
C ARG A 100 -4.44 9.50 15.33
N THR A 101 -5.60 8.96 14.95
CA THR A 101 -6.58 9.67 14.14
C THR A 101 -7.76 10.19 14.96
N THR A 102 -7.97 11.51 14.92
CA THR A 102 -9.14 12.19 15.50
C THR A 102 -10.12 12.59 14.40
N VAL A 103 -11.42 12.33 14.61
CA VAL A 103 -12.48 12.68 13.65
C VAL A 103 -13.14 14.01 14.04
N VAL A 104 -13.29 14.90 13.07
CA VAL A 104 -13.88 16.23 13.25
C VAL A 104 -14.99 16.47 12.23
N VAL A 105 -16.02 17.21 12.64
CA VAL A 105 -17.10 17.64 11.75
C VAL A 105 -16.62 18.78 10.84
N GLY A 106 -16.77 18.58 9.54
CA GLY A 106 -16.45 19.55 8.49
C GLY A 106 -17.49 20.64 8.31
N GLY A 107 -17.13 21.61 7.48
CA GLY A 107 -18.05 22.61 6.96
C GLY A 107 -18.49 22.27 5.54
N LEU A 108 -19.34 23.13 4.96
CA LEU A 108 -19.84 22.95 3.59
C LEU A 108 -18.75 23.02 2.52
N THR A 109 -17.65 23.73 2.79
CA THR A 109 -16.55 23.95 1.84
C THR A 109 -15.24 23.39 2.37
N ARG A 110 -14.24 23.31 1.47
CA ARG A 110 -12.91 22.82 1.80
C ARG A 110 -12.25 23.67 2.91
N HIS A 111 -12.26 24.99 2.76
CA HIS A 111 -11.64 25.89 3.74
C HIS A 111 -12.35 25.88 5.09
N ARG A 112 -13.68 25.85 5.13
CA ARG A 112 -14.43 25.71 6.40
C ARG A 112 -14.10 24.39 7.09
N SER A 113 -13.96 23.30 6.35
CA SER A 113 -13.54 22.00 6.88
C SER A 113 -12.12 22.05 7.45
N ILE A 114 -11.16 22.60 6.71
CA ILE A 114 -9.79 22.77 7.21
C ILE A 114 -9.79 23.61 8.49
N PHE A 115 -10.53 24.72 8.52
CA PHE A 115 -10.57 25.59 9.70
C PHE A 115 -11.12 24.85 10.93
N ASN A 116 -12.18 24.05 10.78
CA ASN A 116 -12.66 23.20 11.87
C ASN A 116 -11.60 22.19 12.34
N GLY A 117 -10.83 21.61 11.40
CA GLY A 117 -9.70 20.75 11.72
C GLY A 117 -8.58 21.47 12.48
N LEU A 118 -8.35 22.77 12.25
CA LEU A 118 -7.37 23.55 13.01
C LEU A 118 -7.85 23.89 14.43
N LYS A 119 -9.16 24.13 14.62
CA LYS A 119 -9.73 24.55 15.91
C LYS A 119 -9.52 23.54 17.05
N VAL A 120 -9.40 22.25 16.73
CA VAL A 120 -9.22 21.21 17.76
C VAL A 120 -7.91 21.33 18.52
N PHE A 121 -6.90 21.97 17.93
CA PHE A 121 -5.61 22.25 18.59
C PHE A 121 -5.64 23.49 19.50
N VAL A 122 -6.77 24.21 19.55
CA VAL A 122 -6.91 25.43 20.36
C VAL A 122 -7.93 25.24 21.48
N LYS A 123 -9.10 24.64 21.18
CA LYS A 123 -10.23 24.60 22.14
C LYS A 123 -10.98 23.27 22.20
N GLY A 124 -10.55 22.25 21.46
CA GLY A 124 -11.31 21.00 21.32
C GLY A 124 -12.64 21.20 20.57
N ASN A 125 -13.51 20.19 20.57
CA ASN A 125 -14.88 20.28 20.03
C ASN A 125 -15.84 19.32 20.76
N ALA A 126 -17.08 19.20 20.29
CA ALA A 126 -18.10 18.34 20.89
C ALA A 126 -17.72 16.84 20.97
N PHE A 127 -16.72 16.40 20.22
CA PHE A 127 -16.31 15.00 20.09
C PHE A 127 -14.91 14.70 20.64
N CYS A 128 -14.11 15.72 20.96
CA CYS A 128 -12.74 15.54 21.47
C CYS A 128 -12.28 16.71 22.33
N ALA A 129 -11.46 16.40 23.34
CA ALA A 129 -10.71 17.38 24.10
C ALA A 129 -9.70 18.11 23.18
N PRO A 130 -9.19 19.30 23.58
CA PRO A 130 -8.15 19.97 22.82
C PRO A 130 -6.92 19.08 22.62
N LEU A 131 -6.44 18.98 21.38
CA LEU A 131 -5.18 18.31 21.06
C LEU A 131 -4.00 19.23 21.37
N GLN A 132 -2.81 18.65 21.51
CA GLN A 132 -1.59 19.43 21.70
C GLN A 132 -1.30 20.28 20.45
N LYS A 133 -1.17 21.60 20.64
CA LYS A 133 -0.87 22.53 19.54
C LYS A 133 0.47 22.19 18.90
N PRO A 134 0.52 21.89 17.58
CA PRO A 134 1.78 21.65 16.88
C PRO A 134 2.45 22.98 16.52
N GLU A 135 3.76 22.94 16.27
CA GLU A 135 4.48 24.06 15.65
C GLU A 135 4.16 24.14 14.15
N ILE A 136 4.16 22.98 13.48
CA ILE A 136 3.84 22.84 12.06
C ILE A 136 2.57 22.01 11.87
N ILE A 137 1.67 22.49 11.02
CA ILE A 137 0.49 21.74 10.59
C ILE A 137 0.59 21.42 9.10
N VAL A 138 0.44 20.14 8.79
CA VAL A 138 0.32 19.64 7.42
C VAL A 138 -1.14 19.63 7.01
N ILE A 139 -1.44 20.14 5.83
CA ILE A 139 -2.74 19.98 5.17
C ILE A 139 -2.55 19.01 4.01
N HIS A 140 -3.32 17.92 4.02
CA HIS A 140 -3.25 16.89 2.98
C HIS A 140 -4.64 16.42 2.54
N ASP A 141 -4.88 16.27 1.24
CA ASP A 141 -6.20 15.79 0.79
C ASP A 141 -6.34 14.29 1.09
N ALA A 142 -7.47 13.88 1.67
CA ALA A 142 -7.75 12.49 2.06
C ALA A 142 -7.75 11.46 0.90
N VAL A 143 -7.72 11.93 -0.35
CA VAL A 143 -7.77 11.12 -1.58
C VAL A 143 -6.44 11.11 -2.35
N ARG A 144 -5.33 11.33 -1.65
CA ARG A 144 -3.96 11.27 -2.18
C ARG A 144 -3.15 10.25 -1.36
N PRO A 145 -3.37 8.94 -1.58
CA PRO A 145 -2.85 7.89 -0.70
C PRO A 145 -1.35 7.62 -0.84
N PHE A 146 -0.69 8.11 -1.90
CA PHE A 146 0.71 7.83 -2.24
C PHE A 146 1.63 8.98 -1.81
N VAL A 147 1.54 9.36 -0.54
CA VAL A 147 2.42 10.37 0.06
C VAL A 147 3.48 9.68 0.92
N GLU A 148 4.74 10.05 0.70
CA GLU A 148 5.89 9.45 1.38
C GLU A 148 6.58 10.44 2.32
N GLU A 149 7.38 9.92 3.25
CA GLU A 149 8.06 10.71 4.29
C GLU A 149 8.95 11.81 3.69
N ASP A 150 9.64 11.54 2.59
CA ASP A 150 10.58 12.49 1.96
C ASP A 150 9.95 13.82 1.56
N ILE A 151 8.78 13.79 0.91
CA ILE A 151 8.10 15.02 0.48
C ILE A 151 7.49 15.75 1.67
N LEU A 152 6.94 15.01 2.64
CA LEU A 152 6.40 15.57 3.88
C LEU A 152 7.50 16.27 4.69
N PHE A 153 8.66 15.64 4.85
CA PHE A 153 9.81 16.22 5.53
C PHE A 153 10.27 17.51 4.84
N LYS A 154 10.37 17.51 3.50
CA LYS A 154 10.78 18.70 2.73
C LYS A 154 9.82 19.87 2.92
N VAL A 155 8.51 19.65 2.82
CA VAL A 155 7.53 20.74 3.01
C VAL A 155 7.51 21.21 4.47
N VAL A 156 7.66 20.32 5.44
CA VAL A 156 7.71 20.69 6.87
C VAL A 156 8.92 21.56 7.17
N MET A 157 10.12 21.17 6.71
CA MET A 157 11.33 21.97 6.94
C MET A 157 11.26 23.32 6.23
N ALA A 158 10.75 23.35 5.00
CA ALA A 158 10.58 24.60 4.27
C ALA A 158 9.54 25.51 4.95
N ALA A 159 8.45 24.96 5.49
CA ALA A 159 7.45 25.71 6.23
C ALA A 159 7.99 26.23 7.58
N LYS A 160 8.88 25.49 8.25
CA LYS A 160 9.57 25.98 9.44
C LYS A 160 10.39 27.24 9.15
N GLU A 161 11.10 27.25 8.03
CA GLU A 161 11.97 28.37 7.63
C GLU A 161 11.18 29.56 7.04
N HIS A 162 10.19 29.29 6.19
CA HIS A 162 9.50 30.32 5.40
C HIS A 162 8.10 30.67 5.93
N GLY A 163 7.62 29.95 6.95
CA GLY A 163 6.27 30.07 7.51
C GLY A 163 5.20 29.24 6.78
N ALA A 164 5.38 28.96 5.48
CA ALA A 164 4.51 28.08 4.71
C ALA A 164 5.28 27.43 3.55
N ALA A 165 4.87 26.23 3.15
CA ALA A 165 5.39 25.54 1.98
C ALA A 165 4.35 24.60 1.37
N GLY A 166 4.49 24.30 0.08
CA GLY A 166 3.61 23.36 -0.60
C GLY A 166 4.28 22.64 -1.76
N ALA A 167 3.83 21.41 -2.00
CA ALA A 167 4.25 20.63 -3.14
C ALA A 167 3.70 21.20 -4.44
N ILE A 168 4.50 21.18 -5.50
CA ILE A 168 4.11 21.59 -6.85
C ILE A 168 4.48 20.53 -7.89
N ARG A 169 3.78 20.57 -9.03
CA ARG A 169 4.09 19.77 -10.22
C ARG A 169 4.10 20.63 -11.49
N PRO A 170 4.87 20.25 -12.51
CA PRO A 170 4.76 20.89 -13.82
C PRO A 170 3.37 20.64 -14.42
N LEU A 171 2.87 21.62 -15.18
CA LEU A 171 1.65 21.47 -15.94
C LEU A 171 1.89 20.55 -17.16
N VAL A 172 1.04 19.56 -17.34
CA VAL A 172 1.06 18.69 -18.53
C VAL A 172 0.33 19.37 -19.68
N SER A 173 -0.91 19.78 -19.44
CA SER A 173 -1.75 20.48 -20.43
C SER A 173 -1.52 21.98 -20.43
N THR A 174 -1.78 22.60 -21.59
CA THR A 174 -1.89 24.06 -21.72
C THR A 174 -3.09 24.55 -20.91
N VAL A 175 -2.91 25.63 -20.15
CA VAL A 175 -3.99 26.29 -19.40
C VAL A 175 -4.49 27.47 -20.22
N ILE A 176 -5.80 27.50 -20.46
CA ILE A 176 -6.48 28.55 -21.21
C ILE A 176 -7.53 29.23 -20.32
N ALA A 177 -7.73 30.52 -20.53
CA ALA A 177 -8.92 31.23 -20.08
C ALA A 177 -10.03 31.09 -21.12
N SER A 178 -11.27 30.99 -20.66
CA SER A 178 -12.46 30.94 -21.53
C SER A 178 -13.34 32.15 -21.32
N THR A 179 -13.99 32.63 -22.38
CA THR A 179 -15.02 33.67 -22.29
C THR A 179 -16.31 33.10 -21.70
N THR A 180 -17.25 33.98 -21.34
CA THR A 180 -18.60 33.61 -20.87
C THR A 180 -19.41 32.82 -21.89
N GLU A 181 -19.10 32.96 -23.18
CA GLU A 181 -19.74 32.27 -24.31
C GLU A 181 -19.12 30.89 -24.58
N GLY A 182 -18.09 30.49 -23.82
CA GLY A 182 -17.39 29.21 -23.99
C GLY A 182 -16.34 29.21 -25.10
N CYS A 183 -15.90 30.39 -25.54
CA CYS A 183 -14.81 30.53 -26.51
C CYS A 183 -13.44 30.65 -25.83
N LEU A 184 -12.36 30.41 -26.58
CA LEU A 184 -11.00 30.70 -26.12
C LEU A 184 -10.80 32.21 -25.97
N ASP A 185 -10.35 32.65 -24.79
CA ASP A 185 -9.89 34.02 -24.56
C ASP A 185 -8.38 34.13 -24.81
N HIS A 186 -7.57 33.52 -23.94
CA HIS A 186 -6.12 33.49 -24.09
C HIS A 186 -5.49 32.23 -23.46
N SER A 187 -4.25 31.95 -23.82
CA SER A 187 -3.44 30.87 -23.22
C SER A 187 -2.42 31.44 -22.24
N LEU A 188 -2.25 30.78 -21.10
CA LEU A 188 -1.21 31.11 -20.14
C LEU A 188 0.16 30.57 -20.60
N ASP A 189 1.23 31.30 -20.27
CA ASP A 189 2.61 30.85 -20.49
C ASP A 189 2.97 29.73 -19.51
N ARG A 190 2.82 28.47 -19.97
CA ARG A 190 2.98 27.26 -19.16
C ARG A 190 4.29 27.21 -18.35
N ALA A 191 5.38 27.84 -18.82
CA ALA A 191 6.65 27.85 -18.11
C ALA A 191 6.58 28.60 -16.77
N LYS A 192 5.69 29.58 -16.63
CA LYS A 192 5.50 30.41 -15.43
C LYS A 192 4.56 29.82 -14.39
N TYR A 193 3.78 28.80 -14.75
CA TYR A 193 2.76 28.23 -13.87
C TYR A 193 3.09 26.80 -13.45
N ARG A 194 2.52 26.40 -12.32
CA ARG A 194 2.65 25.06 -11.72
C ARG A 194 1.29 24.61 -11.21
N ALA A 195 1.08 23.30 -11.19
CA ALA A 195 -0.03 22.71 -10.45
C ALA A 195 0.34 22.70 -8.96
N SER A 196 -0.49 23.33 -8.13
CA SER A 196 -0.36 23.22 -6.67
C SER A 196 -0.91 21.88 -6.22
N GLU A 197 -0.12 21.15 -5.44
CA GLU A 197 -0.44 19.82 -4.94
C GLU A 197 -0.34 19.77 -3.42
N MET A 198 -0.77 18.63 -2.85
CA MET A 198 -0.56 18.31 -1.44
C MET A 198 0.61 17.32 -1.32
N PRO A 199 1.35 17.28 -0.21
CA PRO A 199 1.10 17.99 1.04
C PRO A 199 1.48 19.48 1.00
N GLN A 200 0.83 20.25 1.87
CA GLN A 200 1.23 21.61 2.22
C GLN A 200 1.49 21.68 3.72
N ALA A 201 2.43 22.51 4.15
CA ALA A 201 2.79 22.66 5.56
C ALA A 201 2.89 24.14 5.94
N PHE A 202 2.55 24.45 7.18
CA PHE A 202 2.47 25.82 7.67
C PHE A 202 2.89 25.90 9.13
N LEU A 203 3.49 27.02 9.55
CA LEU A 203 3.49 27.40 10.96
C LEU A 203 2.04 27.49 11.43
N PHE A 204 1.69 26.71 12.46
CA PHE A 204 0.31 26.55 12.91
C PHE A 204 -0.33 27.90 13.24
N ASP A 205 0.33 28.72 14.05
CA ASP A 205 -0.21 30.01 14.49
C ASP A 205 -0.49 30.95 13.31
N LYS A 206 0.34 30.89 12.27
CA LYS A 206 0.21 31.74 11.08
C LYS A 206 -0.97 31.32 10.21
N ILE A 207 -1.09 30.03 9.89
CA ILE A 207 -2.23 29.58 9.07
C ILE A 207 -3.54 29.70 9.85
N HIS A 208 -3.54 29.42 11.16
CA HIS A 208 -4.72 29.61 11.99
C HIS A 208 -5.17 31.08 12.04
N GLN A 209 -4.22 32.02 12.16
CA GLN A 209 -4.52 33.46 12.05
C GLN A 209 -5.08 33.83 10.67
N ALA A 210 -4.52 33.29 9.59
CA ALA A 210 -5.04 33.51 8.24
C ALA A 210 -6.50 33.06 8.12
N TYR A 211 -6.87 31.89 8.66
CA TYR A 211 -8.25 31.41 8.68
C TYR A 211 -9.18 32.25 9.56
N LEU A 212 -8.70 32.80 10.68
CA LEU A 212 -9.47 33.71 11.53
C LEU A 212 -9.81 35.04 10.83
N GLN A 213 -8.90 35.53 9.98
CA GLN A 213 -9.06 36.80 9.26
C GLN A 213 -9.68 36.63 7.86
N CYS A 214 -9.85 35.38 7.41
CA CYS A 214 -10.36 35.05 6.09
C CYS A 214 -11.81 35.54 5.93
N SER A 215 -12.10 36.18 4.80
CA SER A 215 -13.48 36.56 4.47
C SER A 215 -14.35 35.33 4.21
N ASP A 216 -15.66 35.43 4.43
CA ASP A 216 -16.59 34.34 4.08
C ASP A 216 -16.51 33.97 2.59
N TYR A 217 -16.32 34.97 1.70
CA TYR A 217 -16.13 34.71 0.27
C TYR A 217 -14.92 33.80 0.01
N ASP A 218 -13.76 34.07 0.61
CA ASP A 218 -12.57 33.24 0.43
C ASP A 218 -12.71 31.88 1.13
N LEU A 219 -13.45 31.80 2.25
CA LEU A 219 -13.79 30.52 2.89
C LEU A 219 -14.71 29.66 2.01
N ASP A 220 -15.58 30.28 1.20
CA ASP A 220 -16.56 29.56 0.40
C ASP A 220 -16.04 29.18 -1.00
N TYR A 221 -15.29 30.09 -1.63
CA TYR A 221 -14.83 29.93 -3.02
C TYR A 221 -13.33 29.68 -3.17
N GLY A 222 -12.54 29.92 -2.12
CA GLY A 222 -11.11 29.65 -2.13
C GLY A 222 -10.80 28.16 -2.29
N THR A 223 -9.71 27.87 -2.99
CA THR A 223 -9.24 26.49 -3.21
C THR A 223 -7.86 26.22 -2.61
N GLU A 224 -7.11 27.27 -2.27
CA GLU A 224 -5.66 27.22 -2.04
C GLU A 224 -5.27 27.84 -0.67
N CYS A 225 -4.71 27.03 0.23
CA CYS A 225 -4.31 27.45 1.56
C CYS A 225 -3.07 28.36 1.52
N LEU A 226 -2.14 28.13 0.59
CA LEU A 226 -0.96 28.97 0.40
C LEU A 226 -1.37 30.41 0.03
N HIS A 227 -2.46 30.55 -0.72
CA HIS A 227 -3.01 31.86 -1.08
C HIS A 227 -3.60 32.57 0.14
N LEU A 228 -4.29 31.85 1.04
CA LEU A 228 -4.76 32.44 2.30
C LEU A 228 -3.60 32.91 3.17
N ALA A 229 -2.54 32.11 3.30
CA ALA A 229 -1.33 32.48 4.04
C ALA A 229 -0.67 33.75 3.48
N LEU A 230 -0.60 33.88 2.15
CA LEU A 230 -0.09 35.09 1.49
C LEU A 230 -0.99 36.30 1.74
N LYS A 231 -2.29 36.16 1.51
CA LYS A 231 -3.26 37.27 1.55
C LYS A 231 -3.43 37.83 2.97
N TYR A 232 -3.63 36.94 3.95
CA TYR A 232 -4.02 37.29 5.31
C TYR A 232 -2.87 37.26 6.32
N SER A 233 -1.77 36.56 6.04
CA SER A 233 -0.61 36.51 6.94
C SER A 233 0.69 37.00 6.33
N LYS A 234 0.66 37.50 5.08
CA LYS A 234 1.82 38.04 4.35
C LYS A 234 2.99 37.06 4.25
N ILE A 235 2.68 35.77 4.23
CA ILE A 235 3.68 34.70 4.10
C ILE A 235 3.79 34.29 2.64
N ASN A 236 4.99 34.44 2.09
CA ASN A 236 5.30 33.91 0.77
C ASN A 236 5.74 32.46 0.90
N ALA A 237 4.89 31.53 0.46
CA ALA A 237 5.14 30.11 0.66
C ALA A 237 6.27 29.59 -0.24
N LYS A 238 7.11 28.71 0.31
CA LYS A 238 8.12 28.00 -0.47
C LYS A 238 7.47 26.89 -1.30
N LEU A 239 7.73 26.88 -2.61
CA LEU A 239 7.26 25.83 -3.51
C LEU A 239 8.29 24.72 -3.61
N ILE A 240 7.86 23.48 -3.39
CA ILE A 240 8.72 22.28 -3.38
C ILE A 240 8.32 21.35 -4.52
N GLU A 241 9.26 20.96 -5.36
CA GLU A 241 8.99 20.00 -6.45
C GLU A 241 8.57 18.64 -5.87
N GLY A 242 7.38 18.18 -6.24
CA GLY A 242 6.79 16.92 -5.80
C GLY A 242 6.98 15.77 -6.80
N PRO A 243 6.96 14.50 -6.33
CA PRO A 243 6.94 13.34 -7.22
C PRO A 243 5.61 13.25 -7.99
N PRO A 244 5.56 12.49 -9.11
CA PRO A 244 4.33 12.31 -9.87
C PRO A 244 3.19 11.74 -9.01
N ASP A 245 3.51 10.88 -8.04
CA ASP A 245 2.58 10.12 -7.19
C ASP A 245 1.61 10.95 -6.34
N LEU A 246 1.84 12.26 -6.26
CA LEU A 246 0.99 13.16 -5.50
C LEU A 246 -0.40 13.37 -6.08
N TRP A 247 -0.72 12.89 -7.29
CA TRP A 247 -1.99 13.20 -7.97
C TRP A 247 -3.23 12.87 -7.11
N LYS A 248 -4.30 13.63 -7.35
CA LYS A 248 -5.56 13.49 -6.63
C LYS A 248 -6.45 12.45 -7.30
N VAL A 249 -6.89 11.44 -6.56
CA VAL A 249 -7.97 10.56 -7.03
C VAL A 249 -9.26 11.39 -7.13
N THR A 250 -9.70 11.64 -8.36
CA THR A 250 -10.80 12.55 -8.68
C THR A 250 -11.90 11.84 -9.47
N TYR A 251 -11.50 10.99 -10.41
CA TYR A 251 -12.37 10.29 -11.34
C TYR A 251 -12.28 8.77 -11.17
N LYS A 252 -13.17 8.04 -11.85
CA LYS A 252 -13.25 6.58 -11.76
C LYS A 252 -11.99 5.90 -12.27
N TRP A 253 -11.37 6.42 -13.33
CA TRP A 253 -10.12 5.86 -13.84
C TRP A 253 -8.95 6.03 -12.87
N ASP A 254 -8.96 7.09 -12.04
CA ASP A 254 -7.95 7.28 -11.00
C ASP A 254 -8.02 6.17 -9.94
N LEU A 255 -9.22 5.64 -9.65
CA LEU A 255 -9.39 4.47 -8.79
C LEU A 255 -8.75 3.22 -9.42
N PHE A 256 -8.87 3.02 -10.73
CA PHE A 256 -8.19 1.89 -11.39
C PHE A 256 -6.67 2.04 -11.33
N ALA A 257 -6.15 3.24 -11.60
CA ALA A 257 -4.72 3.53 -11.49
C ALA A 257 -4.20 3.28 -10.07
N ALA A 258 -4.91 3.78 -9.06
CA ALA A 258 -4.54 3.58 -7.67
C ALA A 258 -4.62 2.09 -7.24
N ASP A 259 -5.58 1.31 -7.75
CA ASP A 259 -5.73 -0.12 -7.42
C ASP A 259 -4.55 -0.92 -8.00
N CYS A 260 -4.17 -0.60 -9.23
CA CYS A 260 -2.99 -1.18 -9.88
C CYS A 260 -1.71 -0.86 -9.11
N LEU A 261 -1.49 0.39 -8.69
CA LEU A 261 -0.29 0.78 -7.93
C LEU A 261 -0.21 0.12 -6.56
N ILE A 262 -1.35 0.01 -5.87
CA ILE A 262 -1.44 -0.70 -4.60
C ILE A 262 -1.07 -2.18 -4.81
N LYS A 263 -1.68 -2.84 -5.81
CA LYS A 263 -1.39 -4.24 -6.15
C LYS A 263 0.06 -4.44 -6.51
N ASP A 264 0.63 -3.57 -7.34
CA ASP A 264 2.03 -3.68 -7.76
C ASP A 264 2.97 -3.59 -6.57
N THR A 265 2.77 -2.59 -5.70
CA THR A 265 3.55 -2.40 -4.46
C THR A 265 3.52 -3.65 -3.58
N ILE A 266 2.33 -4.16 -3.23
CA ILE A 266 2.21 -5.33 -2.36
C ILE A 266 2.59 -6.65 -3.04
N SER A 267 2.86 -6.66 -4.35
CA SER A 267 3.30 -7.85 -5.09
C SER A 267 4.82 -8.00 -5.13
N GLN A 268 5.58 -7.00 -4.68
CA GLN A 268 7.05 -7.00 -4.75
C GLN A 268 7.74 -7.86 -3.67
N GLU A 269 6.98 -8.37 -2.70
CA GLU A 269 7.52 -9.12 -1.57
C GLU A 269 6.84 -10.48 -1.43
N VAL A 270 7.63 -11.53 -1.34
CA VAL A 270 7.12 -12.91 -1.22
C VAL A 270 7.83 -13.66 -0.11
N CYS A 271 7.06 -14.38 0.70
CA CYS A 271 7.58 -15.29 1.72
C CYS A 271 7.34 -16.75 1.31
N ILE A 272 8.41 -17.51 1.08
CA ILE A 272 8.37 -18.93 0.79
C ILE A 272 8.55 -19.71 2.10
N ILE A 273 7.60 -20.59 2.38
CA ILE A 273 7.54 -21.44 3.57
C ILE A 273 7.72 -22.88 3.09
N THR A 274 8.77 -23.56 3.53
CA THR A 274 9.03 -24.96 3.20
C THR A 274 8.90 -25.88 4.41
N ASP A 275 8.52 -27.14 4.17
CA ASP A 275 8.73 -28.24 5.12
C ASP A 275 10.23 -28.52 5.33
N ILE A 276 10.58 -29.32 6.35
CA ILE A 276 11.96 -29.74 6.65
C ILE A 276 12.47 -30.87 5.76
N LYS A 277 11.64 -31.38 4.83
CA LYS A 277 12.03 -32.45 3.92
C LYS A 277 12.93 -31.93 2.81
N GLU A 278 13.95 -32.72 2.47
CA GLU A 278 14.96 -32.36 1.48
C GLU A 278 14.37 -31.95 0.12
N ASP A 279 13.40 -32.70 -0.41
CA ASP A 279 12.77 -32.35 -1.70
C ASP A 279 12.03 -30.99 -1.63
N ALA A 280 11.38 -30.67 -0.51
CA ALA A 280 10.67 -29.38 -0.32
C ALA A 280 11.65 -28.22 -0.22
N ILE A 281 12.76 -28.43 0.48
CA ILE A 281 13.85 -27.45 0.59
C ILE A 281 14.45 -27.21 -0.79
N GLN A 282 14.71 -28.26 -1.58
CA GLN A 282 15.26 -28.14 -2.92
C GLN A 282 14.33 -27.34 -3.85
N VAL A 283 13.03 -27.66 -3.87
CA VAL A 283 12.06 -26.92 -4.69
C VAL A 283 11.88 -25.49 -4.19
N GLY A 284 11.88 -25.26 -2.88
CA GLY A 284 11.87 -23.91 -2.31
C GLY A 284 13.08 -23.08 -2.73
N PHE A 285 14.27 -23.68 -2.73
CA PHE A 285 15.49 -23.02 -3.19
C PHE A 285 15.40 -22.65 -4.68
N LEU A 286 15.00 -23.60 -5.54
CA LEU A 286 14.86 -23.34 -6.97
C LEU A 286 13.79 -22.28 -7.26
N LEU A 287 12.64 -22.37 -6.61
CA LEU A 287 11.56 -21.40 -6.79
C LEU A 287 11.99 -20.01 -6.31
N ASN A 288 12.72 -19.91 -5.20
CA ASN A 288 13.29 -18.65 -4.74
C ASN A 288 14.18 -17.98 -5.80
N GLU A 289 15.11 -18.74 -6.39
CA GLU A 289 15.98 -18.22 -7.46
C GLU A 289 15.18 -17.71 -8.66
N LYS A 290 14.10 -18.42 -9.05
CA LYS A 290 13.23 -17.95 -10.15
C LYS A 290 12.40 -16.73 -9.76
N MET A 291 11.88 -16.68 -8.53
CA MET A 291 11.04 -15.58 -8.05
C MET A 291 11.82 -14.26 -7.93
N LYS A 292 13.13 -14.29 -7.66
CA LYS A 292 13.99 -13.09 -7.66
C LYS A 292 13.99 -12.33 -9.00
N ASN A 293 13.66 -13.00 -10.11
CA ASN A 293 13.50 -12.35 -11.41
C ASN A 293 12.16 -11.60 -11.58
N HIS A 294 11.20 -11.85 -10.70
CA HIS A 294 9.83 -11.35 -10.80
C HIS A 294 9.44 -10.35 -9.69
N VAL A 295 10.12 -10.40 -8.55
CA VAL A 295 9.82 -9.57 -7.36
C VAL A 295 11.10 -9.02 -6.74
N LYS A 296 11.01 -7.88 -6.05
CA LYS A 296 12.18 -7.21 -5.44
C LYS A 296 12.75 -7.98 -4.25
N HIS A 297 11.89 -8.58 -3.43
CA HIS A 297 12.30 -9.24 -2.19
C HIS A 297 11.65 -10.62 -2.04
N VAL A 298 12.48 -11.64 -1.84
CA VAL A 298 12.04 -13.00 -1.52
C VAL A 298 12.64 -13.40 -0.19
N LYS A 299 11.79 -13.80 0.77
CA LYS A 299 12.21 -14.34 2.06
C LYS A 299 11.92 -15.84 2.08
N ASN A 300 12.93 -16.64 2.42
CA ASN A 300 12.76 -18.07 2.65
C ASN A 300 12.71 -18.37 4.13
N VAL A 301 11.76 -19.22 4.53
CA VAL A 301 11.66 -19.72 5.89
C VAL A 301 11.38 -21.22 5.85
N ALA A 302 12.27 -22.02 6.43
CA ALA A 302 12.00 -23.43 6.69
C ALA A 302 11.32 -23.54 8.06
N ILE A 303 10.09 -24.05 8.10
CA ILE A 303 9.31 -24.20 9.35
C ILE A 303 8.68 -25.58 9.40
N LEU A 304 8.86 -26.26 10.52
CA LEU A 304 8.03 -27.40 10.88
C LEU A 304 6.74 -26.84 11.48
N LEU A 305 5.60 -26.90 10.78
CA LEU A 305 4.34 -26.34 11.29
C LEU A 305 3.83 -27.11 12.53
N GLN A 306 4.44 -26.86 13.70
CA GLN A 306 4.00 -27.35 15.00
C GLN A 306 3.15 -26.27 15.71
N LYS A 307 2.36 -26.72 16.69
CA LYS A 307 1.46 -25.85 17.48
C LYS A 307 2.21 -24.70 18.17
N ASN A 308 3.48 -24.86 18.51
CA ASN A 308 4.25 -23.91 19.34
C ASN A 308 5.23 -23.00 18.55
N ASP A 309 5.27 -23.07 17.23
CA ASP A 309 6.22 -22.27 16.46
C ASP A 309 5.79 -20.80 16.37
N ASN A 310 6.65 -19.91 16.89
CA ASN A 310 6.52 -18.46 16.91
C ASN A 310 6.77 -17.84 15.52
N LEU A 311 5.91 -18.19 14.56
CA LEU A 311 5.81 -17.53 13.24
C LEU A 311 5.60 -16.02 13.36
N GLN A 312 5.08 -15.54 14.51
CA GLN A 312 4.89 -14.12 14.78
C GLN A 312 6.19 -13.34 14.57
N ASN A 313 7.32 -13.77 15.13
CA ASN A 313 8.60 -13.05 15.03
C ASN A 313 9.22 -13.10 13.62
N ILE A 314 8.96 -14.16 12.86
CA ILE A 314 9.48 -14.33 11.50
C ILE A 314 8.63 -13.55 10.48
N LEU A 315 7.34 -13.43 10.73
CA LEU A 315 6.35 -12.71 9.91
C LEU A 315 6.17 -11.24 10.30
N LEU A 316 7.01 -10.70 11.19
CA LEU A 316 7.00 -9.26 11.57
C LEU A 316 7.28 -8.32 10.38
N GLY A 317 7.77 -8.83 9.24
CA GLY A 317 7.83 -8.09 7.97
C GLY A 317 6.45 -8.03 7.31
N GLN A 318 6.07 -6.90 6.71
CA GLN A 318 4.75 -6.68 6.09
C GLN A 318 4.54 -7.49 4.78
N TYR A 319 4.69 -8.81 4.81
CA TYR A 319 4.43 -9.67 3.67
C TYR A 319 2.93 -9.93 3.49
N TYR A 320 2.46 -9.84 2.25
CA TYR A 320 1.08 -10.16 1.88
C TYR A 320 0.97 -11.34 0.92
N ASN A 321 2.09 -12.00 0.59
CA ASN A 321 2.17 -13.11 -0.35
C ASN A 321 2.98 -14.25 0.25
N PHE A 322 2.35 -15.40 0.41
CA PHE A 322 2.91 -16.60 1.02
C PHE A 322 2.84 -17.77 0.06
N ILE A 323 3.95 -18.46 -0.12
CA ILE A 323 4.05 -19.69 -0.91
C ILE A 323 4.42 -20.81 0.06
N CYS A 324 3.52 -21.76 0.29
CA CYS A 324 3.77 -22.89 1.18
C CYS A 324 4.03 -24.15 0.35
N ILE A 325 5.25 -24.69 0.43
CA ILE A 325 5.70 -25.85 -0.34
C ILE A 325 5.67 -27.10 0.55
N LYS A 326 4.94 -28.13 0.09
CA LYS A 326 4.74 -29.39 0.82
C LYS A 326 4.93 -30.60 -0.10
N ASN A 327 5.51 -31.68 0.43
CA ASN A 327 5.68 -32.97 -0.28
C ASN A 327 4.39 -33.82 -0.35
N LYS A 328 3.38 -33.47 0.44
CA LYS A 328 2.08 -34.14 0.46
C LYS A 328 1.02 -33.07 0.59
N LEU A 329 -0.19 -33.37 0.11
CA LEU A 329 -1.32 -32.46 0.25
C LEU A 329 -1.55 -32.24 1.76
N PRO A 330 -1.46 -30.99 2.25
CA PRO A 330 -1.60 -30.72 3.67
C PRO A 330 -3.02 -31.07 4.12
N GLY A 331 -3.13 -31.61 5.33
CA GLY A 331 -4.42 -31.86 5.96
C GLY A 331 -5.15 -30.54 6.24
N PHE A 332 -6.48 -30.60 6.37
CA PHE A 332 -7.31 -29.43 6.68
C PHE A 332 -6.82 -28.68 7.93
N GLU A 333 -6.42 -29.41 8.97
CA GLU A 333 -5.93 -28.85 10.25
C GLU A 333 -4.65 -28.04 10.09
N GLU A 334 -3.71 -28.49 9.25
CA GLU A 334 -2.42 -27.82 9.04
C GLU A 334 -2.60 -26.50 8.30
N VAL A 335 -3.42 -26.50 7.25
CA VAL A 335 -3.73 -25.26 6.51
C VAL A 335 -4.52 -24.30 7.39
N SER A 336 -5.46 -24.81 8.19
CA SER A 336 -6.22 -24.00 9.15
C SER A 336 -5.31 -23.35 10.20
N LEU A 337 -4.29 -24.08 10.70
CA LEU A 337 -3.30 -23.54 11.62
C LEU A 337 -2.51 -22.39 10.97
N LEU A 338 -2.04 -22.58 9.73
CA LEU A 338 -1.31 -21.54 9.00
C LEU A 338 -2.17 -20.29 8.78
N VAL A 339 -3.42 -20.48 8.37
CA VAL A 339 -4.39 -19.38 8.18
C VAL A 339 -4.61 -18.62 9.47
N ASN A 340 -4.84 -19.32 10.59
CA ASN A 340 -5.01 -18.67 11.90
C ASN A 340 -3.75 -17.89 12.31
N LYS A 341 -2.55 -18.43 12.04
CA LYS A 341 -1.29 -17.73 12.30
C LYS A 341 -1.17 -16.46 11.44
N LEU A 342 -1.56 -16.51 10.16
CA LEU A 342 -1.59 -15.34 9.26
C LEU A 342 -2.60 -14.29 9.72
N GLU A 343 -3.78 -14.69 10.18
CA GLU A 343 -4.78 -13.76 10.72
C GLU A 343 -4.27 -13.00 11.93
N ASN A 344 -3.57 -13.70 12.83
CA ASN A 344 -3.01 -13.11 14.04
C ASN A 344 -1.92 -12.05 13.76
N THR A 345 -1.39 -11.97 12.54
CA THR A 345 -0.45 -10.90 12.13
C THR A 345 -1.16 -9.57 11.85
N GLY A 346 -2.48 -9.57 11.66
CA GLY A 346 -3.25 -8.40 11.23
C GLY A 346 -3.04 -8.01 9.76
N ALA A 347 -2.21 -8.71 8.98
CA ALA A 347 -1.93 -8.38 7.57
C ALA A 347 -3.20 -8.38 6.70
N SER A 348 -4.11 -9.35 6.94
CA SER A 348 -5.37 -9.48 6.20
C SER A 348 -6.37 -8.36 6.46
N VAL A 349 -6.18 -7.58 7.53
CA VAL A 349 -6.98 -6.37 7.79
C VAL A 349 -6.65 -5.29 6.77
N LEU A 350 -5.36 -5.12 6.43
CA LEU A 350 -4.89 -4.03 5.58
C LEU A 350 -5.02 -4.33 4.09
N TYR A 351 -4.73 -5.56 3.68
CA TYR A 351 -4.74 -6.00 2.28
C TYR A 351 -5.19 -7.47 2.18
N PRO A 352 -5.75 -7.90 1.04
CA PRO A 352 -6.01 -9.32 0.83
C PRO A 352 -4.70 -10.11 0.80
N VAL A 353 -4.54 -11.09 1.69
CA VAL A 353 -3.34 -11.92 1.76
C VAL A 353 -3.44 -13.04 0.73
N VAL A 354 -2.42 -13.25 -0.09
CA VAL A 354 -2.34 -14.36 -1.04
C VAL A 354 -1.58 -15.50 -0.39
N LEU A 355 -2.22 -16.66 -0.30
CA LEU A 355 -1.61 -17.90 0.19
C LEU A 355 -1.69 -18.96 -0.91
N ILE A 356 -0.54 -19.39 -1.43
CA ILE A 356 -0.44 -20.39 -2.49
C ILE A 356 0.13 -21.67 -1.87
N LEU A 357 -0.67 -22.74 -1.85
CA LEU A 357 -0.24 -24.06 -1.44
C LEU A 357 0.34 -24.80 -2.64
N VAL A 358 1.66 -24.99 -2.63
CA VAL A 358 2.39 -25.76 -3.63
C VAL A 358 2.56 -27.18 -3.12
N ASN A 359 1.87 -28.12 -3.76
CA ASN A 359 2.00 -29.54 -3.45
C ASN A 359 2.87 -30.24 -4.50
N MET A 360 3.80 -31.07 -4.05
CA MET A 360 4.69 -31.83 -4.91
C MET A 360 4.31 -33.31 -4.89
N GLY A 361 4.30 -33.96 -6.05
CA GLY A 361 4.09 -35.40 -6.12
C GLY A 361 4.05 -35.97 -7.52
N THR A 362 3.76 -37.27 -7.62
CA THR A 362 3.43 -37.96 -8.87
C THR A 362 1.91 -38.14 -8.97
N LEU A 363 1.34 -37.89 -10.16
CA LEU A 363 -0.12 -37.96 -10.39
C LEU A 363 -0.73 -39.33 -10.06
N GLU A 364 0.10 -40.37 -9.99
CA GLU A 364 -0.31 -41.77 -9.84
C GLU A 364 -0.60 -42.18 -8.39
N ASN A 365 -0.21 -41.39 -7.37
CA ASN A 365 -0.21 -41.84 -5.97
C ASN A 365 -0.97 -40.94 -4.98
N THR A 366 -1.97 -40.17 -5.42
CA THR A 366 -2.76 -39.32 -4.50
C THR A 366 -4.26 -39.49 -4.71
N PRO A 367 -5.05 -39.68 -3.64
CA PRO A 367 -6.51 -39.57 -3.70
C PRO A 367 -6.86 -38.09 -3.88
N PHE A 368 -6.67 -37.58 -5.11
CA PHE A 368 -6.80 -36.17 -5.47
C PHE A 368 -8.22 -35.62 -5.17
N ASN A 369 -9.25 -36.47 -5.13
CA ASN A 369 -10.63 -35.98 -5.00
C ASN A 369 -11.02 -35.55 -3.57
N SER A 370 -10.68 -36.30 -2.50
CA SER A 370 -11.19 -35.99 -1.15
C SER A 370 -10.48 -34.81 -0.48
N GLY A 371 -9.17 -34.68 -0.69
CA GLY A 371 -8.39 -33.56 -0.14
C GLY A 371 -8.69 -32.21 -0.81
N ILE A 372 -9.02 -32.20 -2.10
CA ILE A 372 -9.31 -30.97 -2.86
C ILE A 372 -10.69 -30.39 -2.52
N GLU A 373 -11.68 -31.24 -2.27
CA GLU A 373 -12.99 -30.77 -1.79
C GLU A 373 -12.86 -30.07 -0.43
N SER A 374 -12.07 -30.65 0.48
CA SER A 374 -11.76 -30.06 1.78
C SER A 374 -11.04 -28.71 1.65
N LEU A 375 -10.06 -28.59 0.74
CA LEU A 375 -9.37 -27.32 0.46
C LEU A 375 -10.27 -26.27 -0.20
N THR A 376 -11.23 -26.70 -1.02
CA THR A 376 -12.20 -25.78 -1.66
C THR A 376 -13.15 -25.17 -0.63
N ILE A 377 -13.60 -25.97 0.35
CA ILE A 377 -14.41 -25.50 1.47
C ILE A 377 -13.60 -24.50 2.30
N LEU A 378 -12.37 -24.87 2.68
CA LEU A 378 -11.48 -23.98 3.43
C LEU A 378 -11.23 -22.67 2.68
N ALA A 379 -10.95 -22.72 1.38
CA ALA A 379 -10.72 -21.54 0.55
C ALA A 379 -11.89 -20.54 0.59
N LYS A 380 -13.14 -21.02 0.67
CA LYS A 380 -14.32 -20.16 0.82
C LYS A 380 -14.43 -19.54 2.22
N GLU A 381 -14.05 -20.28 3.26
CA GLU A 381 -14.06 -19.80 4.64
C GLU A 381 -13.00 -18.73 4.87
N VAL A 382 -11.76 -18.98 4.44
CA VAL A 382 -10.63 -18.07 4.62
C VAL A 382 -10.74 -16.81 3.77
N LYS A 383 -11.49 -16.86 2.66
CA LYS A 383 -11.85 -15.67 1.89
C LYS A 383 -12.64 -14.66 2.72
N LYS A 384 -13.48 -15.10 3.66
CA LYS A 384 -14.19 -14.19 4.59
C LYS A 384 -13.24 -13.45 5.53
N LYS A 385 -12.07 -14.04 5.79
CA LYS A 385 -10.96 -13.48 6.56
C LYS A 385 -9.97 -12.67 5.68
N ASN A 386 -10.36 -12.33 4.44
CA ASN A 386 -9.56 -11.61 3.46
C ASN A 386 -8.24 -12.33 3.07
N ILE A 387 -8.26 -13.67 3.09
CA ILE A 387 -7.16 -14.52 2.64
C ILE A 387 -7.58 -15.24 1.36
N LEU A 388 -6.79 -15.11 0.31
CA LEU A 388 -6.98 -15.74 -0.98
C LEU A 388 -6.13 -17.01 -1.06
N LEU A 389 -6.78 -18.14 -0.84
CA LEU A 389 -6.15 -19.46 -0.88
C LEU A 389 -6.20 -20.04 -2.30
N TYR A 390 -5.01 -20.30 -2.85
CA TYR A 390 -4.80 -20.96 -4.13
C TYR A 390 -4.05 -22.28 -3.92
N GLY A 391 -4.32 -23.27 -4.78
CA GLY A 391 -3.56 -24.51 -4.85
C GLY A 391 -2.77 -24.57 -6.16
N LEU A 392 -1.55 -25.08 -6.08
CA LEU A 392 -0.68 -25.35 -7.22
C LEU A 392 -0.09 -26.74 -7.06
N PHE A 393 -0.20 -27.58 -8.08
CA PHE A 393 0.45 -28.88 -8.07
C PHE A 393 1.64 -28.91 -9.04
N ILE A 394 2.79 -29.34 -8.51
CA ILE A 394 4.03 -29.48 -9.25
C ILE A 394 4.38 -30.96 -9.36
N GLN A 395 4.41 -31.46 -10.58
CA GLN A 395 4.92 -32.79 -10.84
C GLN A 395 6.44 -32.82 -10.62
N TYR A 396 6.86 -33.38 -9.50
CA TYR A 396 8.28 -33.45 -9.14
C TYR A 396 8.90 -34.74 -9.69
N LYS A 397 9.89 -34.58 -10.57
CA LYS A 397 10.79 -35.64 -11.04
C LYS A 397 12.22 -35.17 -10.80
N LYS A 398 13.10 -36.04 -10.28
CA LYS A 398 14.52 -35.71 -9.98
C LYS A 398 15.38 -35.37 -11.22
N GLU A 399 14.82 -35.40 -12.44
CA GLU A 399 15.52 -34.96 -13.66
C GLU A 399 15.70 -33.44 -13.67
N SER A 400 16.96 -32.98 -13.62
CA SER A 400 17.32 -31.58 -13.37
C SER A 400 16.82 -30.57 -14.40
N LEU A 401 16.84 -30.91 -15.69
CA LEU A 401 16.44 -30.00 -16.79
C LEU A 401 14.93 -29.72 -16.81
N LYS A 402 14.10 -30.77 -16.69
CA LYS A 402 12.64 -30.62 -16.67
C LYS A 402 12.18 -29.88 -15.42
N LEU A 403 12.86 -30.10 -14.29
CA LEU A 403 12.54 -29.42 -13.04
C LEU A 403 12.72 -27.90 -13.17
N GLN A 404 13.79 -27.43 -13.83
CA GLN A 404 14.03 -25.99 -14.05
C GLN A 404 12.91 -25.33 -14.88
N GLU A 405 12.50 -25.92 -15.99
CA GLU A 405 11.41 -25.40 -16.83
C GLU A 405 10.06 -25.37 -16.09
N THR A 406 9.80 -26.41 -15.28
CA THR A 406 8.63 -26.47 -14.42
C THR A 406 8.68 -25.35 -13.36
N MET A 407 9.85 -25.04 -12.78
CA MET A 407 10.01 -23.95 -11.83
C MET A 407 9.80 -22.57 -12.46
N ASP A 408 10.30 -22.35 -13.68
CA ASP A 408 10.05 -21.10 -14.42
C ASP A 408 8.56 -20.88 -14.67
N SER A 409 7.87 -21.94 -15.11
CA SER A 409 6.43 -21.89 -15.35
C SER A 409 5.64 -21.70 -14.04
N ALA A 410 6.07 -22.34 -12.95
CA ALA A 410 5.45 -22.17 -11.63
C ALA A 410 5.63 -20.74 -11.10
N ALA A 411 6.84 -20.17 -11.21
CA ALA A 411 7.13 -18.80 -10.81
C ALA A 411 6.28 -17.78 -11.58
N ALA A 412 6.14 -17.96 -12.90
CA ALA A 412 5.29 -17.11 -13.73
C ALA A 412 3.81 -17.17 -13.30
N LEU A 413 3.28 -18.38 -13.07
CA LEU A 413 1.91 -18.57 -12.61
C LEU A 413 1.65 -17.97 -11.24
N ILE A 414 2.57 -18.21 -10.29
CA ILE A 414 2.52 -17.63 -8.94
C ILE A 414 2.50 -16.11 -9.00
N THR A 415 3.36 -15.52 -9.84
CA THR A 415 3.43 -14.07 -10.05
C THR A 415 2.10 -13.51 -10.54
N VAL A 416 1.42 -14.19 -11.47
CA VAL A 416 0.09 -13.79 -11.95
C VAL A 416 -0.94 -13.84 -10.82
N LEU A 417 -0.97 -14.93 -10.04
CA LEU A 417 -1.90 -15.06 -8.92
C LEU A 417 -1.71 -13.97 -7.87
N ILE A 418 -0.46 -13.62 -7.58
CA ILE A 418 -0.07 -12.54 -6.65
C ILE A 418 -0.51 -11.17 -7.18
N ARG A 419 -0.20 -10.86 -8.44
CA ARG A 419 -0.50 -9.55 -9.06
C ARG A 419 -2.00 -9.32 -9.22
N GLU A 420 -2.71 -10.32 -9.74
CA GLU A 420 -4.15 -10.21 -9.99
C GLU A 420 -4.97 -10.19 -8.69
N ARG A 421 -4.54 -10.96 -7.68
CA ARG A 421 -5.21 -11.06 -6.37
C ARG A 421 -6.71 -11.32 -6.51
N ASN A 422 -7.07 -12.11 -7.53
CA ASN A 422 -8.44 -12.22 -7.99
C ASN A 422 -9.19 -13.28 -7.17
N PRO A 423 -10.26 -12.91 -6.44
CA PRO A 423 -11.00 -13.82 -5.59
C PRO A 423 -11.84 -14.84 -6.37
N ALA A 424 -11.96 -14.70 -7.70
CA ALA A 424 -12.64 -15.65 -8.57
C ALA A 424 -11.82 -16.92 -8.86
N PHE A 425 -10.51 -16.93 -8.58
CA PHE A 425 -9.67 -18.12 -8.72
C PHE A 425 -9.52 -18.92 -7.41
N VAL A 426 -10.04 -18.40 -6.30
CA VAL A 426 -9.99 -19.04 -4.98
C VAL A 426 -10.75 -20.36 -4.99
N GLY A 427 -10.10 -21.43 -4.54
CA GLY A 427 -10.69 -22.77 -4.41
C GLY A 427 -11.14 -23.39 -5.73
N LYS A 428 -10.68 -22.91 -6.89
CA LYS A 428 -11.06 -23.52 -8.18
C LYS A 428 -10.29 -24.79 -8.44
N LYS A 429 -11.03 -25.84 -8.81
CA LYS A 429 -10.52 -27.08 -9.38
C LYS A 429 -10.06 -26.84 -10.81
N ASN A 430 -8.84 -27.26 -11.14
CA ASN A 430 -8.43 -27.41 -12.53
C ASN A 430 -9.09 -28.68 -13.09
N ARG A 431 -10.07 -28.52 -13.98
CA ARG A 431 -10.71 -29.61 -14.72
C ARG A 431 -10.47 -29.39 -16.22
N LYS A 432 -9.89 -30.38 -16.90
CA LYS A 432 -10.30 -30.71 -18.28
C LYS A 432 -11.06 -32.04 -18.24
N SER A 433 -12.13 -32.10 -19.03
CA SER A 433 -12.78 -33.34 -19.45
C SER A 433 -11.79 -34.22 -20.24
N PRO A 434 -11.97 -35.54 -20.31
CA PRO A 434 -11.02 -36.44 -20.98
C PRO A 434 -11.02 -36.36 -22.52
N CYS A 435 -11.81 -35.47 -23.14
CA CYS A 435 -11.90 -35.34 -24.59
C CYS A 435 -11.35 -33.98 -25.04
N GLU A 436 -10.05 -33.92 -25.33
CA GLU A 436 -9.43 -32.99 -26.27
C GLU A 436 -7.95 -33.40 -26.35
N LYS A 437 -7.72 -34.49 -27.08
CA LYS A 437 -6.41 -34.77 -27.68
C LYS A 437 -6.34 -33.83 -28.88
N ASP A 438 -5.21 -33.16 -29.04
CA ASP A 438 -4.82 -32.37 -30.23
C ASP A 438 -5.30 -30.90 -30.27
N ALA A 439 -4.56 -30.03 -29.57
CA ALA A 439 -4.36 -28.64 -30.00
C ALA A 439 -3.07 -28.05 -29.37
N PRO A 440 -2.08 -27.61 -30.16
CA PRO A 440 -0.92 -26.88 -29.66
C PRO A 440 -1.15 -25.36 -29.61
N ASN A 441 -0.47 -24.74 -28.63
CA ASN A 441 0.01 -23.35 -28.55
C ASN A 441 -0.99 -22.15 -28.61
N PHE A 442 -1.07 -21.47 -27.46
CA PHE A 442 -1.32 -20.03 -27.23
C PHE A 442 -2.17 -19.24 -28.24
N GLN A 443 -3.33 -18.76 -27.79
CA GLN A 443 -3.91 -17.49 -28.24
C GLN A 443 -4.48 -16.69 -27.05
N PRO A 444 -4.06 -15.42 -26.86
CA PRO A 444 -4.68 -14.49 -25.92
C PRO A 444 -5.71 -13.61 -26.66
N LEU A 445 -6.88 -13.37 -26.06
CA LEU A 445 -7.72 -12.17 -26.30
C LEU A 445 -8.91 -12.12 -25.35
N LEU A 446 -9.21 -10.92 -24.88
CA LEU A 446 -10.28 -10.55 -23.95
C LEU A 446 -11.65 -11.08 -24.38
N GLY A 447 -12.41 -11.64 -23.43
CA GLY A 447 -13.86 -11.78 -23.56
C GLY A 447 -14.43 -13.07 -22.99
N ARG A 448 -15.08 -12.97 -21.82
CA ARG A 448 -16.09 -13.90 -21.29
C ARG A 448 -15.74 -15.41 -21.37
N GLY A 449 -15.06 -15.92 -20.35
CA GLY A 449 -14.95 -17.37 -20.15
C GLY A 449 -14.18 -17.70 -18.88
N LYS A 450 -14.57 -18.76 -18.16
CA LYS A 450 -13.83 -19.27 -17.00
C LYS A 450 -12.50 -19.84 -17.50
N TYR A 451 -11.38 -19.13 -17.29
CA TYR A 451 -10.06 -19.66 -17.63
C TYR A 451 -9.40 -20.34 -16.42
N ILE A 452 -8.76 -21.48 -16.71
CA ILE A 452 -7.97 -22.35 -15.84
C ILE A 452 -6.59 -22.44 -16.52
N LEU A 453 -5.50 -22.19 -15.77
CA LEU A 453 -4.14 -22.30 -16.28
C LEU A 453 -3.67 -23.76 -16.15
N TYR A 454 -3.50 -24.43 -17.29
CA TYR A 454 -2.99 -25.79 -17.40
C TYR A 454 -1.88 -25.83 -18.43
N SER A 455 -0.74 -26.45 -18.10
CA SER A 455 0.29 -26.80 -19.09
C SER A 455 0.68 -28.27 -18.98
N LYS A 456 0.16 -29.06 -19.93
CA LYS A 456 0.56 -30.46 -20.12
C LYS A 456 2.04 -30.62 -20.47
N LYS A 457 2.64 -29.60 -21.10
CA LYS A 457 4.05 -29.59 -21.52
C LYS A 457 5.00 -29.49 -20.31
N TYR A 458 4.59 -28.79 -19.24
CA TYR A 458 5.45 -28.50 -18.09
C TYR A 458 5.00 -29.19 -16.78
N GLY A 459 3.95 -30.02 -16.81
CA GLY A 459 3.51 -30.82 -15.65
C GLY A 459 2.87 -30.02 -14.51
N ILE A 460 2.26 -28.87 -14.81
CA ILE A 460 1.63 -27.98 -13.82
C ILE A 460 0.11 -28.13 -13.86
N TYR A 461 -0.48 -28.40 -12.70
CA TYR A 461 -1.91 -28.69 -12.51
C TYR A 461 -2.56 -27.86 -11.42
#